data_AF-A0A0R2JKI4-F1
#
_entry.id   AF-A0A0R2JKI4-F1
#
_cell.length_a   1.000
_cell.length_b   1.000
_cell.length_c   1.000
_cell.angle_alpha   90.00
_cell.angle_beta   90.00
_cell.angle_gamma   90.00
#
_symmetry.space_group_name_H-M   'P 1'
#
loop_
_entity.id
_entity.type
_entity.pdbx_description
1 polymer ?
#
loop_
_entity_poly.entity_id
_entity_poly.type
_entity_poly.pdbx_seq_one_letter_code
_entity_poly.pdbx_strand_id
1 'polypeptide(L)'
;MKDATDLNNQKQPNNNQALEDAKQSAKDAIDKLPNLSDAEKNDFKQRIDSATSTDAINQIVKDATDLNNQKQSNNNQALEDAKRSAKETIDKLPNLSDFQKNNLKKQIDAASSIDEVNHILSLADRLNNEAEKSNVRQQTNSQETKTTNVNSNATKHEQAKLPNTGSDAQQNVGAIGTAMLGTLALFGLGKRQNKRDKH
;
A
#
# COMPACT_ATOMS: atom_id res chain seq x y z
N MET A 1 -33.85 -42.24 -69.75
CA MET A 1 -34.02 -42.25 -68.28
C MET A 1 -32.67 -41.85 -67.69
N LYS A 2 -32.59 -40.70 -67.02
CA LYS A 2 -31.39 -40.24 -66.32
C LYS A 2 -31.63 -40.49 -64.83
N ASP A 3 -30.69 -41.18 -64.21
CA ASP A 3 -30.81 -41.74 -62.86
C ASP A 3 -30.99 -40.66 -61.79
N ALA A 4 -31.94 -40.93 -60.90
CA ALA A 4 -32.34 -40.08 -59.79
C ALA A 4 -31.47 -40.34 -58.55
N THR A 5 -30.17 -40.10 -58.64
CA THR A 5 -29.25 -40.19 -57.50
C THR A 5 -28.45 -38.92 -57.31
N ASP A 6 -29.14 -37.81 -57.09
CA ASP A 6 -28.57 -36.62 -56.42
C ASP A 6 -29.38 -36.38 -55.14
N LEU A 7 -29.35 -37.36 -54.24
CA LEU A 7 -29.86 -37.21 -52.88
C LEU A 7 -28.81 -36.51 -52.02
N ASN A 8 -28.87 -35.18 -52.07
CA ASN A 8 -28.91 -34.31 -50.90
C ASN A 8 -28.11 -34.81 -49.68
N ASN A 9 -26.79 -34.68 -49.75
CA ASN A 9 -25.90 -34.79 -48.59
C ASN A 9 -26.03 -33.52 -47.72
N GLN A 10 -27.20 -33.31 -47.12
CA GLN A 10 -27.34 -32.40 -45.99
C GLN A 10 -26.73 -33.09 -44.78
N LYS A 11 -25.47 -32.75 -44.50
CA LYS A 11 -24.76 -33.08 -43.27
C LYS A 11 -25.52 -32.44 -42.10
N GLN A 12 -26.54 -33.12 -41.60
CA GLN A 12 -27.08 -32.89 -40.26
C GLN A 12 -25.86 -32.89 -39.33
N PRO A 13 -25.60 -31.83 -38.54
CA PRO A 13 -24.57 -31.92 -37.52
C PRO A 13 -24.98 -33.07 -36.61
N ASN A 14 -24.21 -34.14 -36.69
CA ASN A 14 -24.35 -35.31 -35.86
C ASN A 14 -24.44 -34.80 -34.41
N ASN A 15 -25.47 -35.17 -33.63
CA ASN A 15 -25.70 -34.65 -32.28
C ASN A 15 -24.45 -34.69 -31.38
N ASN A 16 -23.52 -35.60 -31.67
CA ASN A 16 -22.21 -35.69 -31.02
C ASN A 16 -21.31 -34.46 -31.26
N GLN A 17 -21.32 -33.87 -32.46
CA GLN A 17 -20.58 -32.65 -32.77
C GLN A 17 -21.14 -31.44 -32.03
N ALA A 18 -22.47 -31.29 -32.02
CA ALA A 18 -23.13 -30.20 -31.30
C ALA A 18 -22.85 -30.25 -29.80
N LEU A 19 -22.80 -31.45 -29.21
CA LEU A 19 -22.42 -31.62 -27.81
C LEU A 19 -20.95 -31.26 -27.56
N GLU A 20 -20.04 -31.66 -28.44
CA GLU A 20 -18.61 -31.33 -28.30
C GLU A 20 -18.35 -29.82 -28.45
N ASP A 21 -19.00 -29.17 -29.41
CA ASP A 21 -18.94 -27.71 -29.59
C ASP A 21 -19.47 -26.98 -28.34
N ALA A 22 -20.54 -27.51 -27.72
CA ALA A 22 -21.08 -26.98 -26.47
C ALA A 22 -20.09 -27.17 -25.30
N LYS A 23 -19.40 -28.32 -25.22
CA LYS A 23 -18.35 -28.55 -24.22
C LYS A 23 -17.22 -27.56 -24.38
N GLN A 24 -16.72 -27.36 -25.60
CA GLN A 24 -15.64 -26.42 -25.85
C GLN A 24 -16.04 -24.99 -25.47
N SER A 25 -17.21 -24.55 -25.91
CA SER A 25 -17.74 -23.21 -25.59
C SER A 25 -17.89 -23.01 -24.08
N ALA A 26 -18.34 -24.05 -23.36
CA ALA A 26 -18.46 -24.02 -21.91
C ALA A 26 -17.09 -23.91 -21.23
N LYS A 27 -16.09 -24.69 -21.65
CA LYS A 27 -14.72 -24.59 -21.11
C LYS A 27 -14.13 -23.20 -21.32
N ASP A 28 -14.34 -22.60 -22.49
CA ASP A 28 -13.90 -21.23 -22.79
C ASP A 28 -14.59 -20.19 -21.90
N ALA A 29 -15.87 -20.41 -21.55
CA ALA A 29 -16.59 -19.57 -20.60
C ALA A 29 -16.01 -19.70 -19.18
N ILE A 30 -15.69 -20.92 -18.73
CA ILE A 30 -15.04 -21.17 -17.44
C ILE A 30 -13.68 -20.46 -17.35
N ASP A 31 -12.90 -20.45 -18.43
CA ASP A 31 -11.59 -19.79 -18.45
C ASP A 31 -11.67 -18.28 -18.21
N LYS A 32 -12.75 -17.66 -18.68
CA LYS A 32 -13.00 -16.21 -18.54
C LYS A 32 -13.48 -15.80 -17.16
N LEU A 33 -13.76 -16.73 -16.25
CA LEU A 33 -14.17 -16.42 -14.88
C LEU A 33 -12.95 -15.96 -14.06
N PRO A 34 -12.86 -14.69 -13.64
CA PRO A 34 -11.63 -14.12 -13.09
C PRO A 34 -11.37 -14.49 -11.63
N ASN A 35 -12.41 -14.86 -10.87
CA ASN A 35 -12.30 -15.09 -9.43
C ASN A 35 -12.16 -16.57 -9.06
N LEU A 36 -12.16 -17.47 -10.05
CA LEU A 36 -11.89 -18.90 -9.84
C LEU A 36 -10.40 -19.18 -9.96
N SER A 37 -9.89 -20.03 -9.08
CA SER A 37 -8.53 -20.57 -9.19
C SER A 37 -8.41 -21.56 -10.34
N ASP A 38 -7.18 -21.82 -10.79
CA ASP A 38 -6.92 -22.78 -11.87
C ASP A 38 -7.41 -24.20 -11.51
N ALA A 39 -7.30 -24.59 -10.25
CA ALA A 39 -7.81 -25.88 -9.76
C ALA A 39 -9.34 -25.96 -9.86
N GLU A 40 -10.05 -24.90 -9.45
CA GLU A 40 -11.51 -24.83 -9.55
C GLU A 40 -11.97 -24.82 -11.02
N LYS A 41 -11.30 -24.04 -11.87
CA LYS A 41 -11.56 -24.04 -13.31
C LYS A 41 -11.38 -25.43 -13.89
N ASN A 42 -10.29 -26.12 -13.54
CA ASN A 42 -10.01 -27.47 -14.02
C ASN A 42 -11.07 -28.48 -13.56
N ASP A 43 -11.55 -28.40 -12.31
CA ASP A 43 -12.64 -29.25 -11.81
C ASP A 43 -13.93 -29.07 -12.64
N PHE A 44 -14.36 -27.83 -12.89
CA PHE A 44 -15.53 -27.56 -13.74
C PHE A 44 -15.33 -28.07 -15.18
N LYS A 45 -14.13 -27.93 -15.75
CA LYS A 45 -13.82 -28.45 -17.08
C LYS A 45 -13.91 -29.98 -17.15
N GLN A 46 -13.43 -30.70 -16.13
CA GLN A 46 -13.56 -32.16 -16.05
C GLN A 46 -15.02 -32.60 -15.93
N ARG A 47 -15.85 -31.85 -15.19
CA ARG A 47 -17.30 -32.07 -15.14
C ARG A 47 -17.95 -31.85 -16.51
N ILE A 48 -17.54 -30.82 -17.26
CA ILE A 48 -18.00 -30.56 -18.64
C ILE A 48 -17.59 -31.71 -19.58
N ASP A 49 -16.37 -32.22 -19.47
CA ASP A 49 -15.89 -33.37 -20.25
C ASP A 49 -16.75 -34.61 -20.05
N SER A 50 -17.18 -34.84 -18.80
CA SER A 50 -18.02 -35.96 -18.42
C SER A 50 -19.51 -35.76 -18.74
N ALA A 51 -19.93 -34.55 -19.11
CA ALA A 51 -21.33 -34.25 -19.39
C ALA A 51 -21.81 -34.91 -20.69
N THR A 52 -23.02 -35.48 -20.66
CA THR A 52 -23.62 -36.20 -21.79
C THR A 52 -24.77 -35.43 -22.45
N SER A 53 -25.10 -34.24 -21.95
CA SER A 53 -26.15 -33.38 -22.50
C SER A 53 -25.79 -31.91 -22.38
N THR A 54 -26.37 -31.09 -23.25
CA THR A 54 -26.23 -29.64 -23.21
C THR A 54 -26.81 -29.04 -21.92
N ASP A 55 -27.88 -29.63 -21.38
CA ASP A 55 -28.48 -29.18 -20.12
C ASP A 55 -27.52 -29.38 -18.94
N ALA A 56 -26.84 -30.53 -18.88
CA ALA A 56 -25.82 -30.78 -17.86
C ALA A 56 -24.65 -29.79 -17.97
N ILE A 57 -24.18 -29.51 -19.20
CA ILE A 57 -23.14 -28.51 -19.46
C ILE A 57 -23.59 -27.12 -18.98
N ASN A 58 -24.82 -26.72 -19.30
CA ASN A 58 -25.37 -25.43 -18.90
C ASN A 58 -25.46 -25.27 -17.37
N GLN A 59 -25.86 -26.33 -16.65
CA GLN A 59 -25.86 -26.31 -15.18
C GLN A 59 -24.45 -26.18 -14.61
N ILE A 60 -23.45 -26.87 -15.18
CA ILE A 60 -22.06 -26.77 -14.71
C ILE A 60 -21.51 -25.35 -14.92
N VAL A 61 -21.80 -24.72 -16.07
CA VAL A 61 -21.41 -23.33 -16.34
C VAL A 61 -22.09 -22.36 -15.36
N LYS A 62 -23.38 -22.61 -15.05
CA LYS A 62 -24.11 -21.82 -14.06
C LYS A 62 -23.48 -21.92 -12.68
N ASP A 63 -23.19 -23.13 -12.19
CA ASP A 63 -22.53 -23.35 -10.90
C ASP A 63 -21.19 -22.61 -10.80
N ALA A 64 -20.38 -22.68 -11.86
CA ALA A 64 -19.10 -21.98 -11.89
C ALA A 64 -19.25 -20.46 -11.87
N THR A 65 -20.24 -19.94 -12.61
CA THR A 65 -20.55 -18.51 -12.62
C THR A 65 -21.03 -18.03 -11.24
N ASP A 66 -21.90 -18.81 -10.60
CA ASP A 66 -22.40 -18.52 -9.25
C ASP A 66 -21.26 -18.50 -8.22
N LEU A 67 -20.35 -19.49 -8.28
CA LEU A 67 -19.16 -19.51 -7.41
C LEU A 67 -18.24 -18.30 -7.68
N ASN A 68 -18.00 -17.96 -8.95
CA ASN A 68 -17.20 -16.79 -9.31
C ASN A 68 -17.77 -15.49 -8.71
N ASN A 69 -19.10 -15.32 -8.81
CA ASN A 69 -19.79 -14.15 -8.29
C ASN A 69 -19.76 -14.12 -6.76
N GLN A 70 -19.97 -15.27 -6.11
CA GLN A 70 -19.88 -15.40 -4.67
C GLN A 70 -18.49 -14.97 -4.15
N LYS A 71 -17.41 -15.43 -4.80
CA LYS A 71 -16.04 -15.04 -4.42
C LYS A 71 -15.80 -13.54 -4.58
N GLN A 72 -16.32 -12.93 -5.64
CA GLN A 72 -16.25 -11.48 -5.81
C GLN A 72 -16.96 -10.74 -4.67
N SER A 73 -18.17 -11.15 -4.31
CA SER A 73 -18.92 -10.57 -3.19
C SER A 73 -18.18 -10.70 -1.87
N ASN A 74 -17.59 -11.86 -1.59
CA ASN A 74 -16.81 -12.10 -0.37
C ASN A 74 -15.56 -11.21 -0.31
N ASN A 75 -14.84 -11.07 -1.42
CA ASN A 75 -13.67 -10.19 -1.50
C ASN A 75 -14.04 -8.72 -1.27
N ASN A 76 -15.17 -8.26 -1.84
CA ASN A 76 -15.68 -6.91 -1.61
C ASN A 76 -16.07 -6.69 -0.14
N GLN A 77 -16.73 -7.66 0.49
CA GLN A 77 -17.08 -7.56 1.90
C GLN A 77 -15.83 -7.53 2.79
N ALA A 78 -14.85 -8.38 2.53
CA ALA A 78 -13.58 -8.39 3.28
C ALA A 78 -12.84 -7.04 3.16
N LEU A 79 -12.86 -6.42 1.98
CA LEU A 79 -12.29 -5.08 1.79
C LEU A 79 -13.02 -4.03 2.64
N GLU A 80 -14.35 -4.01 2.62
CA GLU A 80 -15.13 -3.04 3.39
C GLU A 80 -14.99 -3.24 4.92
N ASP A 81 -14.91 -4.49 5.38
CA ASP A 81 -14.63 -4.81 6.78
C ASP A 81 -13.22 -4.36 7.19
N ALA A 82 -12.21 -4.55 6.32
CA ALA A 82 -10.86 -4.05 6.53
C ALA A 82 -10.83 -2.52 6.59
N LYS A 83 -11.54 -1.83 5.68
CA LYS A 83 -11.66 -0.36 5.72
C LYS A 83 -12.29 0.13 7.02
N ARG A 84 -13.39 -0.50 7.48
CA ARG A 84 -14.04 -0.13 8.74
C ARG A 84 -13.08 -0.28 9.92
N SER A 85 -12.43 -1.44 10.03
CA SER A 85 -11.46 -1.73 11.09
C SER A 85 -10.26 -0.77 11.07
N ALA A 86 -9.79 -0.41 9.88
CA ALA A 86 -8.69 0.53 9.72
C ALA A 86 -9.06 1.95 10.20
N LYS A 87 -10.27 2.43 9.88
CA LYS A 87 -10.75 3.73 10.37
C LYS A 87 -10.87 3.76 11.89
N GLU A 88 -11.37 2.70 12.50
CA GLU A 88 -11.44 2.55 13.96
C GLU A 88 -10.05 2.56 14.61
N THR A 89 -9.06 1.96 13.95
CA THR A 89 -7.66 1.99 14.40
C THR A 89 -7.10 3.41 14.33
N ILE A 90 -7.31 4.11 13.22
CA ILE A 90 -6.89 5.52 13.05
C ILE A 90 -7.51 6.43 14.12
N ASP A 91 -8.77 6.19 14.51
CA ASP A 91 -9.44 6.97 15.55
C ASP A 91 -8.75 6.85 16.92
N LYS A 92 -8.20 5.67 17.22
CA LYS A 92 -7.53 5.38 18.48
C LYS A 92 -6.09 5.90 18.54
N LEU A 93 -5.53 6.42 17.44
CA LEU A 93 -4.17 6.96 17.44
C LEU A 93 -4.11 8.28 18.23
N PRO A 94 -3.31 8.37 19.31
CA PRO A 94 -3.37 9.49 20.26
C PRO A 94 -2.65 10.75 19.78
N ASN A 95 -1.63 10.62 18.93
CA ASN A 95 -0.74 11.73 18.58
C ASN A 95 -1.09 12.38 17.24
N LEU A 96 -2.13 11.89 16.56
CA LEU A 96 -2.60 12.47 15.30
C LEU A 96 -3.70 13.50 15.53
N SER A 97 -3.60 14.63 14.84
CA SER A 97 -4.68 15.63 14.76
C SER A 97 -5.89 15.10 13.99
N ASP A 98 -7.06 15.69 14.25
CA ASP A 98 -8.31 15.35 13.54
C ASP A 98 -8.18 15.53 12.02
N PHE A 99 -7.43 16.54 11.58
CA PHE A 99 -7.15 16.75 10.16
C PHE A 99 -6.36 15.59 9.55
N GLN A 100 -5.31 15.13 10.23
CA GLN A 100 -4.51 13.98 9.79
C GLN A 100 -5.35 12.70 9.77
N LYS A 101 -6.13 12.44 10.83
CA LYS A 101 -7.04 11.30 10.91
C LYS A 101 -8.04 11.31 9.75
N ASN A 102 -8.70 12.44 9.52
CA ASN A 102 -9.68 12.58 8.43
C ASN A 102 -9.05 12.36 7.05
N ASN A 103 -7.83 12.83 6.82
CA ASN A 103 -7.13 12.61 5.56
C ASN A 103 -6.75 11.12 5.35
N LEU A 104 -6.33 10.43 6.41
CA LEU A 104 -6.05 8.99 6.35
C LEU A 104 -7.33 8.18 6.10
N LYS A 105 -8.44 8.52 6.77
CA LYS A 105 -9.73 7.87 6.54
C LYS A 105 -10.24 8.03 5.10
N LYS A 106 -10.06 9.21 4.49
CA LYS A 106 -10.38 9.42 3.06
C LYS A 106 -9.55 8.55 2.13
N GLN A 107 -8.28 8.31 2.46
CA GLN A 107 -7.44 7.39 1.70
C GLN A 107 -7.93 5.94 1.87
N ILE A 108 -8.34 5.55 3.09
CA ILE A 108 -8.94 4.23 3.34
C ILE A 108 -10.25 4.06 2.54
N ASP A 109 -11.10 5.10 2.46
CA ASP A 109 -12.31 5.07 1.65
C ASP A 109 -12.01 4.81 0.16
N ALA A 110 -10.97 5.46 -0.35
CA ALA A 110 -10.52 5.34 -1.74
C ALA A 110 -9.75 4.04 -2.04
N ALA A 111 -9.35 3.27 -1.03
CA ALA A 111 -8.59 2.04 -1.22
C ALA A 111 -9.41 0.99 -1.99
N SER A 112 -8.75 0.35 -2.95
CA SER A 112 -9.32 -0.66 -3.84
C SER A 112 -8.92 -2.09 -3.46
N SER A 113 -8.00 -2.24 -2.50
CA SER A 113 -7.50 -3.52 -2.03
C SER A 113 -7.17 -3.50 -0.53
N ILE A 114 -7.13 -4.69 0.07
CA ILE A 114 -6.75 -4.85 1.48
C ILE A 114 -5.29 -4.44 1.70
N ASP A 115 -4.42 -4.65 0.70
CA ASP A 115 -3.02 -4.23 0.78
C ASP A 115 -2.86 -2.71 0.83
N GLU A 116 -3.65 -1.97 0.05
CA GLU A 116 -3.69 -0.50 0.14
C GLU A 116 -4.18 -0.02 1.52
N VAL A 117 -5.23 -0.66 2.06
CA VAL A 117 -5.72 -0.40 3.42
C VAL A 117 -4.60 -0.62 4.45
N ASN A 118 -3.86 -1.73 4.36
CA ASN A 118 -2.75 -2.05 5.25
C ASN A 118 -1.57 -1.08 5.12
N HIS A 119 -1.27 -0.63 3.90
CA HIS A 119 -0.25 0.37 3.66
C HIS A 119 -0.61 1.70 4.34
N ILE A 120 -1.86 2.14 4.22
CA ILE A 120 -2.33 3.38 4.85
C ILE A 120 -2.29 3.28 6.38
N LEU A 121 -2.60 2.12 6.97
CA LEU A 121 -2.43 1.89 8.40
C LEU A 121 -0.97 2.01 8.84
N SER A 122 -0.04 1.43 8.09
CA SER A 122 1.40 1.56 8.37
C SER A 122 1.87 3.02 8.30
N LEU A 123 1.32 3.81 7.37
CA LEU A 123 1.57 5.25 7.30
C LEU A 123 1.01 5.99 8.52
N ALA A 124 -0.20 5.63 8.95
CA ALA A 124 -0.85 6.21 10.13
C ALA A 124 -0.02 5.98 11.40
N ASP A 125 0.47 4.76 11.62
CA ASP A 125 1.32 4.40 12.75
C ASP A 125 2.64 5.17 12.74
N ARG A 126 3.28 5.28 11.57
CA ARG A 126 4.51 6.07 11.43
C ARG A 126 4.29 7.54 11.79
N LEU A 127 3.23 8.15 11.27
CA LEU A 127 2.88 9.54 11.57
C LEU A 127 2.59 9.73 13.07
N ASN A 128 1.89 8.79 13.70
CA ASN A 128 1.59 8.83 15.12
C ASN A 128 2.87 8.81 15.97
N ASN A 129 3.84 7.97 15.59
CA ASN A 129 5.12 7.84 16.29
C ASN A 129 6.05 9.04 16.04
N GLU A 130 6.00 9.65 14.85
CA GLU A 130 6.75 10.86 14.53
C GLU A 130 6.24 12.09 15.30
N ALA A 131 4.91 12.22 15.43
CA ALA A 131 4.28 13.28 16.20
C ALA A 131 4.69 13.22 17.68
N GLU A 132 4.78 12.01 18.25
CA GLU A 132 5.28 11.80 19.61
C GLU A 132 6.71 12.32 19.80
N LYS A 133 7.63 11.95 18.89
CA LYS A 133 9.04 12.37 18.94
C LYS A 133 9.22 13.88 18.82
N SER A 134 8.36 14.56 18.06
CA SER A 134 8.35 16.03 17.96
C SER A 134 8.01 16.69 19.29
N ASN A 135 7.01 16.15 20.01
CA ASN A 135 6.58 16.67 21.30
C ASN A 135 7.65 16.49 22.39
N VAL A 136 8.37 15.36 22.37
CA VAL A 136 9.48 15.10 23.32
C VAL A 136 10.65 16.09 23.12
N ARG A 137 11.01 16.42 21.87
CA ARG A 137 12.12 17.35 21.58
C ARG A 137 11.86 18.79 22.02
N GLN A 138 10.59 19.23 22.07
CA GLN A 138 10.24 20.58 22.55
C GLN A 138 10.29 20.69 24.08
N GLN A 139 9.98 19.60 24.80
CA GLN A 139 10.11 19.57 26.26
C GLN A 139 11.57 19.58 26.72
N THR A 140 12.47 18.89 26.02
CA THR A 140 13.91 18.86 26.38
C THR A 140 14.61 20.22 26.17
N ASN A 141 14.21 20.99 25.16
CA ASN A 141 14.78 22.33 24.90
C ASN A 141 14.27 23.44 25.83
N SER A 142 13.23 23.18 26.65
CA SER A 142 12.66 24.17 27.57
C SER A 142 13.29 24.15 28.97
N GLN A 143 14.21 23.22 29.26
CA GLN A 143 14.89 23.12 30.57
C GLN A 143 16.29 23.74 30.61
N GLU A 144 16.86 24.17 29.47
CA GLU A 144 18.25 24.67 29.42
C GLU A 144 18.42 26.19 29.65
N THR A 145 17.34 26.97 29.78
CA THR A 145 17.44 28.45 29.93
C THR A 145 17.22 28.97 31.36
N LYS A 146 17.25 28.12 32.39
CA LYS A 146 17.06 28.54 33.79
C LYS A 146 18.18 28.14 34.75
N THR A 147 19.41 28.57 34.46
CA THR A 147 20.52 28.79 35.43
C THR A 147 21.61 29.54 34.65
N THR A 148 21.98 30.80 34.93
CA THR A 148 22.54 31.28 36.20
C THR A 148 22.48 32.80 36.20
N ASN A 149 21.79 33.40 37.17
CA ASN A 149 21.94 34.81 37.52
C ASN A 149 22.63 34.84 38.88
N VAL A 150 23.92 35.20 38.92
CA VAL A 150 24.52 35.78 40.14
C VAL A 150 25.43 36.95 39.76
N ASN A 151 25.06 38.07 40.36
CA ASN A 151 25.54 39.43 40.20
C ASN A 151 26.89 39.65 40.90
N SER A 152 27.81 40.34 40.22
CA SER A 152 28.87 41.28 40.63
C SER A 152 29.52 41.18 42.03
N ASN A 153 30.87 41.23 42.10
CA ASN A 153 31.66 42.43 42.46
C ASN A 153 33.08 42.09 42.98
N ALA A 154 34.01 43.05 42.83
CA ALA A 154 35.35 43.20 43.42
C ALA A 154 36.54 42.42 42.80
N THR A 155 37.54 43.02 42.14
CA THR A 155 38.62 43.98 42.51
C THR A 155 39.98 43.26 42.55
N LYS A 156 40.94 43.81 41.80
CA LYS A 156 42.39 43.54 41.69
C LYS A 156 43.07 42.85 42.89
N HIS A 157 44.07 41.99 42.64
CA HIS A 157 45.50 42.30 42.78
C HIS A 157 46.45 41.17 42.34
N GLU A 158 47.62 41.62 41.90
CA GLU A 158 48.81 40.98 41.34
C GLU A 158 49.54 39.87 42.13
N GLN A 159 50.30 39.09 41.33
CA GLN A 159 51.64 38.49 41.55
C GLN A 159 51.84 37.31 42.53
N ALA A 160 52.23 36.16 41.97
CA ALA A 160 53.53 35.52 42.25
C ALA A 160 53.91 34.50 41.15
N LYS A 161 55.20 34.43 40.84
CA LYS A 161 55.85 33.71 39.73
C LYS A 161 56.41 32.36 40.19
N LEU A 162 56.09 31.30 39.41
CA LEU A 162 56.69 29.97 39.13
C LEU A 162 57.84 29.40 40.03
N PRO A 163 57.86 28.06 40.21
CA PRO A 163 58.84 27.28 39.43
C PRO A 163 58.27 26.08 38.65
N ASN A 164 58.93 25.81 37.52
CA ASN A 164 58.76 24.72 36.58
C ASN A 164 59.59 23.50 37.01
N THR A 165 59.02 22.29 36.98
CA THR A 165 59.74 21.07 36.60
C THR A 165 58.80 20.01 36.02
N GLY A 166 58.99 19.71 34.73
CA GLY A 166 59.17 18.34 34.25
C GLY A 166 57.94 17.45 34.08
N SER A 167 57.52 17.35 32.82
CA SER A 167 57.30 16.09 32.10
C SER A 167 56.59 14.94 32.84
N ASP A 168 55.31 14.74 32.55
CA ASP A 168 54.82 13.61 31.73
C ASP A 168 53.32 13.38 31.91
N ALA A 169 52.68 13.01 30.80
CA ALA A 169 51.47 12.18 30.71
C ALA A 169 50.15 12.67 31.35
N GLN A 170 49.27 13.15 30.46
CA GLN A 170 47.96 12.56 30.21
C GLN A 170 46.96 12.51 31.37
N GLN A 171 46.10 13.53 31.49
CA GLN A 171 44.70 13.37 31.94
C GLN A 171 43.77 14.43 31.29
N ASN A 172 42.86 13.93 30.46
CA ASN A 172 41.44 14.30 30.36
C ASN A 172 40.99 15.66 30.94
N VAL A 173 40.59 16.58 30.06
CA VAL A 173 39.39 17.47 30.10
C VAL A 173 39.40 18.24 28.76
N GLY A 174 38.35 18.27 27.94
CA GLY A 174 37.07 18.89 28.22
C GLY A 174 36.96 20.24 27.50
N ALA A 175 36.25 20.24 26.37
CA ALA A 175 35.65 21.39 25.65
C ALA A 175 36.51 22.28 24.73
N ILE A 176 35.78 22.97 23.83
CA ILE A 176 36.14 24.03 22.87
C ILE A 176 36.57 23.46 21.50
N GLY A 177 35.79 23.47 20.41
CA GLY A 177 34.84 24.47 19.94
C GLY A 177 35.40 25.11 18.66
N THR A 178 35.07 24.57 17.48
CA THR A 178 35.28 25.26 16.21
C THR A 178 34.04 25.12 15.32
N ALA A 179 33.43 26.28 15.07
CA ALA A 179 32.35 26.48 14.14
C ALA A 179 32.79 26.15 12.71
N MET A 180 31.94 25.46 11.95
CA MET A 180 31.91 25.64 10.50
C MET A 180 30.50 26.01 10.06
N LEU A 181 30.32 27.31 9.86
CA LEU A 181 29.22 27.91 9.09
C LEU A 181 29.29 27.38 7.66
N GLY A 182 28.55 26.31 7.39
CA GLY A 182 28.31 25.82 6.03
C GLY A 182 27.12 26.53 5.42
N THR A 183 27.35 27.64 4.72
CA THR A 183 26.41 28.22 3.76
C THR A 183 26.17 27.23 2.62
N LEU A 184 25.03 26.54 2.58
CA LEU A 184 24.61 25.84 1.37
C LEU A 184 23.63 26.71 0.59
N ALA A 185 24.13 27.16 -0.56
CA ALA A 185 23.49 28.06 -1.48
C ALA A 185 22.14 27.54 -2.00
N LEU A 186 21.21 28.48 -2.17
CA LEU A 186 19.95 28.31 -2.87
C LEU A 186 20.20 27.78 -4.29
N PHE A 187 19.65 26.61 -4.64
CA PHE A 187 19.44 26.23 -6.03
C PHE A 187 17.95 26.03 -6.29
N GLY A 188 17.28 27.15 -6.54
CA GLY A 188 16.00 27.16 -7.24
C GLY A 188 16.26 27.27 -8.73
N LEU A 189 15.93 26.22 -9.50
CA LEU A 189 15.68 26.37 -10.93
C LEU A 189 14.40 25.61 -11.29
N GLY A 190 13.31 26.37 -11.35
CA GLY A 190 11.99 25.88 -11.70
C GLY A 190 11.91 25.45 -13.16
N LYS A 191 11.34 24.27 -13.41
CA LYS A 191 10.79 23.91 -14.72
C LYS A 191 9.50 24.71 -14.94
N ARG A 192 9.58 25.77 -15.75
CA ARG A 192 8.40 26.30 -16.46
C ARG A 192 8.25 25.53 -17.77
N GLN A 193 7.36 24.55 -17.79
CA GLN A 193 6.71 24.13 -19.03
C GLN A 193 5.35 24.83 -19.04
N ASN A 194 5.10 25.68 -20.04
CA ASN A 194 3.73 25.99 -20.39
C ASN A 194 3.57 26.24 -21.89
N LYS A 195 2.68 25.40 -22.44
CA LYS A 195 1.73 25.65 -23.53
C LYS A 195 2.27 25.87 -24.94
N ARG A 196 2.14 24.78 -25.69
CA ARG A 196 1.63 24.77 -27.06
C ARG A 196 0.30 25.54 -27.08
N ASP A 197 0.29 26.72 -27.69
CA ASP A 197 -0.94 27.28 -28.22
C ASP A 197 -1.13 26.76 -29.65
N LYS A 198 -2.26 26.11 -29.85
CA LYS A 198 -2.88 25.91 -31.16
C LYS A 198 -3.54 27.24 -31.51
N HIS A 199 -3.19 27.82 -32.66
CA HIS A 199 -4.12 28.25 -33.70
C HIS A 199 -3.34 28.68 -34.94
#